data_AF-A0A7S0J9K7-F1
#
_entry.id   AF-A0A7S0J9K7-F1
#
_cell.length_a   1.000
_cell.length_b   1.000
_cell.length_c   1.000
_cell.angle_alpha   90.00
_cell.angle_beta   90.00
_cell.angle_gamma   90.00
#
_symmetry.space_group_name_H-M   'P 1'
#
loop_
_entity.id
_entity.type
_entity.pdbx_description
1 polymer ?
#
loop_
_entity_poly.entity_id
_entity_poly.type
_entity_poly.pdbx_seq_one_letter_code
_entity_poly.pdbx_strand_id
1 'polypeptide(L)'
;LLIPMVDMANHAHPPNTAKGLEADGRSFVVLASQPIQRGEQVFLSYGPLPNLVLLTQFGFVLQASTADFALVHFPEAVELPTDQAVEGLVRERDGRYSAWQV
;
A
#
# COMPACT_ATOMS: atom_id res chain seq x y z
N LEU A 1 -0.16 11.56 17.39
CA LEU A 1 0.63 12.79 17.59
C LEU A 1 0.61 13.57 16.30
N LEU A 2 0.44 14.89 16.36
CA LEU A 2 0.71 15.74 15.20
C LEU A 2 2.20 16.10 15.23
N ILE A 3 2.87 15.97 14.10
CA ILE A 3 4.29 16.30 13.95
C ILE A 3 4.36 17.46 12.95
N PRO A 4 4.35 18.71 13.43
CA PRO A 4 4.37 19.87 12.57
C PRO A 4 5.51 19.80 11.56
N MET A 5 5.27 20.35 10.38
CA MET A 5 6.16 20.33 9.20
C MET A 5 6.21 18.97 8.50
N VAL A 6 6.35 17.87 9.24
CA VAL A 6 6.39 16.51 8.68
C VAL A 6 5.04 16.13 8.09
N ASP A 7 3.96 16.52 8.76
CA ASP A 7 2.58 16.29 8.34
C ASP A 7 2.18 17.02 7.04
N MET A 8 2.98 17.98 6.58
CA MET A 8 2.76 18.65 5.28
C MET A 8 3.23 17.82 4.08
N ALA A 9 4.09 16.82 4.28
CA ALA A 9 4.68 16.06 3.18
C ALA A 9 3.73 14.96 2.70
N ASN A 10 3.51 14.93 1.39
CA ASN A 10 2.60 13.99 0.74
C ASN A 10 3.16 12.56 0.67
N HIS A 11 2.25 11.61 0.43
CA HIS A 11 2.60 10.20 0.25
C HIS A 11 3.13 9.91 -1.16
N ALA A 12 4.22 9.14 -1.26
CA ALA A 12 4.59 8.39 -2.47
C ALA A 12 5.16 7.01 -2.13
N HIS A 13 5.13 6.11 -3.11
CA HIS A 13 5.79 4.82 -3.05
C HIS A 13 6.48 4.52 -4.39
N PRO A 14 7.83 4.41 -4.44
CA PRO A 14 8.76 4.65 -3.33
C PRO A 14 8.84 6.14 -2.94
N PRO A 15 9.11 6.48 -1.66
CA PRO A 15 9.37 7.85 -1.23
C PRO A 15 10.82 8.28 -1.54
N ASN A 16 11.06 9.59 -1.62
CA ASN A 16 12.42 10.16 -1.72
C ASN A 16 13.03 10.54 -0.36
N THR A 17 12.39 10.10 0.73
CA THR A 17 12.86 10.27 2.11
C THR A 17 12.72 8.99 2.94
N ALA A 18 13.51 8.92 4.01
CA ALA A 18 13.35 8.00 5.13
C ALA A 18 13.00 8.80 6.39
N LYS A 19 12.26 8.19 7.33
CA LYS A 19 11.85 8.85 8.57
C LYS A 19 11.95 7.93 9.78
N GLY A 20 12.21 8.48 10.96
CA GLY A 20 12.34 7.72 12.20
C GLY A 20 12.47 8.59 13.43
N LEU A 21 12.45 7.96 14.61
CA LEU A 21 12.85 8.60 15.86
C LEU A 21 14.34 8.37 16.08
N GLU A 22 15.05 9.40 16.56
CA GLU A 22 16.42 9.24 17.03
C GLU A 22 16.50 8.25 18.20
N ALA A 23 17.70 7.71 18.43
CA ALA A 23 17.92 6.69 19.46
C ALA A 23 17.56 7.17 20.89
N ASP A 24 17.64 8.49 21.13
CA ASP A 24 17.25 9.10 22.40
C ASP A 24 15.74 9.35 22.53
N GLY A 25 14.97 9.14 21.47
CA GLY A 25 13.52 9.33 21.39
C GLY A 25 13.06 10.78 21.41
N ARG A 26 13.96 11.76 21.33
CA ARG A 26 13.62 13.19 21.50
C ARG A 26 13.27 13.89 20.20
N SER A 27 13.74 13.36 19.07
CA SER A 27 13.59 13.98 17.76
C SER A 27 12.98 13.00 16.76
N PHE A 28 11.98 13.47 16.02
CA PHE A 28 11.54 12.82 14.80
C PHE A 28 12.31 13.41 13.62
N VAL A 29 12.97 12.56 12.86
CA VAL A 29 13.89 12.95 11.80
C VAL A 29 13.40 12.43 10.47
N VAL A 30 13.52 13.27 9.45
CA VAL A 30 13.29 12.94 8.05
C VAL A 30 14.57 13.23 7.29
N LEU A 31 15.14 12.21 6.66
CA LEU A 31 16.36 12.31 5.86
C LEU A 31 16.03 12.01 4.40
N ALA A 32 16.66 12.72 3.46
CA ALA A 32 16.57 12.38 2.05
C ALA A 32 17.19 10.98 1.81
N SER A 33 16.47 10.09 1.13
CA SER A 33 16.97 8.77 0.74
C SER A 33 17.62 8.77 -0.66
N GLN A 34 17.43 9.86 -1.41
CA GLN A 34 18.00 10.12 -2.73
C GLN A 34 18.18 11.64 -2.92
N PRO A 35 18.97 12.09 -3.90
CA PRO A 35 19.04 13.52 -4.23
C PRO A 35 17.66 14.09 -4.60
N ILE A 36 17.29 15.23 -4.00
CA ILE A 36 16.04 15.95 -4.27
C ILE A 36 16.41 17.29 -4.91
N GLN A 37 15.90 17.56 -6.11
CA GLN A 37 16.24 18.78 -6.85
C GLN A 37 15.47 20.00 -6.33
N ARG A 38 15.98 21.19 -6.62
CA ARG A 38 15.26 22.43 -6.29
C ARG A 38 13.91 22.47 -7.01
N GLY A 39 12.84 22.59 -6.24
CA GLY A 39 11.47 22.60 -6.76
C GLY A 39 10.83 21.21 -6.90
N GLU A 40 11.59 20.14 -6.68
CA GLU A 40 11.04 18.80 -6.54
C GLU A 40 10.33 18.67 -5.18
N GLN A 41 9.22 17.95 -5.18
CA GLN A 41 8.45 17.72 -3.97
C GLN A 41 9.12 16.67 -3.07
N VAL A 42 9.11 16.94 -1.78
CA VAL A 42 9.53 15.98 -0.75
C VAL A 42 8.36 15.05 -0.44
N PHE A 43 8.56 13.74 -0.60
CA PHE A 43 7.56 12.71 -0.37
C PHE A 43 7.97 11.78 0.77
N LEU A 44 6.99 11.47 1.63
CA LEU A 44 7.10 10.43 2.67
C LEU A 44 6.35 9.16 2.23
N SER A 45 6.66 8.02 2.87
CA SER A 45 5.75 6.88 2.86
C SER A 45 4.81 6.95 4.06
N TYR A 46 3.51 6.80 3.87
CA TYR A 46 2.54 6.64 4.97
C TYR A 46 2.43 5.18 5.42
N GLY A 47 3.15 4.28 4.75
CA GLY A 47 3.08 2.83 4.92
C GLY A 47 2.51 2.15 3.66
N PRO A 48 2.54 0.81 3.60
CA PRO A 48 1.90 0.04 2.54
C PRO A 48 0.38 -0.01 2.77
N LEU A 49 -0.30 1.09 2.48
CA LEU A 49 -1.73 1.25 2.74
C LEU A 49 -2.56 1.01 1.45
N PRO A 50 -3.67 0.24 1.52
CA PRO A 50 -4.60 0.10 0.41
C PRO A 50 -5.39 1.40 0.19
N ASN A 51 -5.97 1.56 -1.00
CA ASN A 51 -6.79 2.74 -1.31
C ASN A 51 -8.02 2.86 -0.41
N LEU A 52 -8.56 1.73 0.07
CA LEU A 52 -9.64 1.74 1.07
C LEU A 52 -9.26 2.52 2.34
N VAL A 53 -8.02 2.37 2.82
CA VAL A 53 -7.52 3.06 4.00
C VAL A 53 -7.12 4.49 3.67
N LEU A 54 -6.44 4.71 2.54
CA LEU A 54 -6.05 6.06 2.09
C LEU A 54 -7.28 6.96 1.91
N LEU A 55 -8.35 6.45 1.31
CA LEU A 55 -9.56 7.24 1.11
C LEU A 55 -10.25 7.55 2.44
N THR A 56 -10.42 6.55 3.31
CA THR A 56 -11.20 6.71 4.55
C THR A 56 -10.47 7.51 5.63
N GLN A 57 -9.14 7.46 5.67
CA GLN A 57 -8.34 8.12 6.72
C GLN A 57 -7.58 9.36 6.23
N PHE A 58 -7.25 9.45 4.93
CA PHE A 58 -6.43 10.53 4.37
C PHE A 58 -7.14 11.32 3.27
N GLY A 59 -8.31 10.87 2.79
CA GLY A 59 -9.13 11.61 1.83
C GLY A 59 -8.63 11.58 0.39
N PHE A 60 -7.76 10.65 0.01
CA PHE A 60 -7.27 10.50 -1.36
C PHE A 60 -7.09 9.03 -1.77
N VAL A 61 -6.87 8.81 -3.07
CA VAL A 61 -6.53 7.49 -3.64
C VAL A 61 -5.30 7.61 -4.54
N LEU A 62 -4.56 6.51 -4.69
CA LEU A 62 -3.48 6.35 -5.66
C LEU A 62 -4.01 5.62 -6.91
N GLN A 63 -3.64 6.11 -8.10
CA GLN A 63 -4.03 5.46 -9.37
C GLN A 63 -3.39 4.08 -9.54
N ALA A 64 -2.17 3.89 -9.05
CA ALA A 64 -1.43 2.64 -9.11
C ALA A 64 -0.87 2.32 -7.71
N SER A 65 -1.72 1.76 -6.84
CA SER A 65 -1.29 1.30 -5.52
C SER A 65 -0.78 -0.14 -5.60
N THR A 66 0.43 -0.39 -5.09
CA THR A 66 1.03 -1.73 -5.00
C THR A 66 0.55 -2.51 -3.78
N ALA A 67 -0.13 -1.86 -2.82
CA ALA A 67 -0.61 -2.45 -1.58
C ALA A 67 -2.14 -2.57 -1.53
N ASP A 68 -2.82 -2.40 -2.67
CA ASP A 68 -4.28 -2.40 -2.72
C ASP A 68 -4.88 -3.80 -2.57
N PHE A 69 -6.10 -3.87 -2.03
CA PHE A 69 -6.88 -5.10 -1.94
C PHE A 69 -8.39 -4.80 -1.90
N ALA A 70 -9.19 -5.84 -2.18
CA ALA A 70 -10.63 -5.80 -2.02
C ALA A 70 -11.07 -6.74 -0.89
N LEU A 71 -12.03 -6.30 -0.08
CA LEU A 71 -12.67 -7.15 0.91
C LEU A 71 -13.77 -7.97 0.23
N VAL A 72 -13.71 -9.29 0.40
CA VAL A 72 -14.76 -10.21 -0.04
C VAL A 72 -15.49 -10.70 1.19
N HIS A 73 -16.78 -10.35 1.30
CA HIS A 73 -17.63 -10.79 2.40
C HIS A 73 -18.40 -12.04 1.98
N PHE A 74 -18.26 -13.13 2.74
CA PHE A 74 -19.03 -14.37 2.57
C PHE A 74 -20.08 -14.45 3.68
N PRO A 75 -21.38 -14.25 3.36
CA PRO A 75 -22.44 -14.21 4.37
C PRO A 75 -22.79 -15.60 4.94
N GLU A 76 -22.36 -16.68 4.30
CA GLU A 76 -22.49 -18.07 4.76
C GLU A 76 -21.11 -18.70 4.85
N ALA A 77 -20.91 -19.60 5.81
CA ALA A 77 -19.68 -20.39 5.91
C ALA A 77 -19.55 -21.21 4.61
N VAL A 78 -18.67 -20.78 3.72
CA VAL A 78 -18.28 -21.56 2.55
C VAL A 78 -17.58 -22.79 3.09
N GLU A 79 -18.18 -23.96 2.97
CA GLU A 79 -17.45 -25.22 3.10
C GLU A 79 -16.29 -25.13 2.11
N LEU A 80 -15.06 -25.12 2.64
CA LEU A 80 -13.88 -25.09 1.79
C LEU A 80 -13.99 -26.28 0.85
N PRO A 81 -13.94 -26.07 -0.48
CA PRO A 81 -13.98 -27.17 -1.41
C PRO A 81 -12.85 -28.13 -1.06
N THR A 82 -13.18 -29.38 -0.76
CA THR A 82 -12.21 -30.47 -0.71
C THR A 82 -11.42 -30.48 -2.01
N ASP A 83 -10.16 -30.93 -1.98
CA ASP A 83 -9.14 -30.74 -3.04
C ASP A 83 -9.64 -30.92 -4.50
N GLN A 84 -10.68 -31.71 -4.75
CA GLN A 84 -11.30 -31.87 -6.07
C GLN A 84 -12.09 -30.66 -6.59
N ALA A 85 -12.63 -29.79 -5.74
CA ALA A 85 -13.48 -28.67 -6.15
C ALA A 85 -12.69 -27.37 -6.40
N VAL A 86 -11.43 -27.29 -5.96
CA VAL A 86 -10.53 -26.16 -6.25
C VAL A 86 -10.08 -26.17 -7.72
N GLU A 87 -9.96 -27.34 -8.35
CA GLU A 87 -9.64 -27.48 -9.78
C GLU A 87 -10.76 -26.93 -10.71
N GLY A 88 -12.01 -26.91 -10.22
CA GLY A 88 -13.16 -26.41 -10.97
C GLY A 88 -13.31 -24.89 -10.95
N LEU A 89 -12.93 -24.24 -9.83
CA LEU A 89 -13.13 -22.80 -9.64
C LEU A 89 -12.08 -21.92 -10.34
N VAL A 90 -10.91 -22.50 -10.66
CA VAL A 90 -9.82 -21.82 -11.41
C VAL A 90 -10.16 -21.67 -12.90
N ARG A 91 -11.29 -22.22 -13.39
CA ARG A 91 -11.57 -22.34 -14.83
C ARG A 91 -12.51 -21.33 -15.46
N GLU A 92 -12.97 -20.31 -14.77
CA GLU A 92 -13.89 -19.35 -15.41
C GLU A 92 -13.55 -17.88 -15.11
N ARG A 93 -12.51 -17.39 -15.79
CA ARG A 93 -12.52 -16.00 -16.25
C ARG A 93 -11.62 -15.81 -17.48
N ASP A 94 -12.26 -15.62 -18.63
CA ASP A 94 -11.75 -14.89 -19.79
C ASP A 94 -10.67 -15.51 -20.70
N GLY A 95 -10.72 -16.81 -20.97
CA GLY A 95 -10.31 -17.38 -22.29
C GLY A 95 -8.92 -17.02 -22.85
N ARG A 96 -7.97 -16.54 -22.04
CA ARG A 96 -6.62 -16.17 -22.45
C ARG A 96 -5.64 -16.67 -21.41
N TYR A 97 -4.87 -17.68 -21.81
CA TYR A 97 -3.79 -18.23 -21.01
C TYR A 97 -2.60 -17.26 -20.99
N SER A 98 -2.13 -16.90 -19.81
CA SER A 98 -0.71 -16.58 -19.60
C SER A 98 -0.26 -17.26 -18.32
N ALA A 99 0.52 -18.32 -18.50
CA ALA A 99 1.09 -19.13 -17.43
C ALA A 99 2.02 -18.27 -16.56
N TRP A 100 1.81 -18.29 -15.25
CA TRP A 100 2.86 -18.00 -14.29
C TRP A 100 3.39 -19.35 -13.81
N GLN A 101 4.54 -19.75 -14.36
CA GLN A 101 5.34 -20.84 -13.81
C GLN A 101 6.12 -20.32 -12.61
N VAL A 102 6.04 -21.05 -11.49
CA VAL A 102 7.08 -21.05 -10.45
C VAL A 102 8.14 -22.07 -10.85
#